data_AF-S3Z9T1-F1
#
_entry.id   AF-S3Z9T1-F1
#
_cell.length_a   1.000
_cell.length_b   1.000
_cell.length_c   1.000
_cell.angle_alpha   90.00
_cell.angle_beta   90.00
_cell.angle_gamma   90.00
#
_symmetry.space_group_name_H-M   'P 1'
#
loop_
_entity.id
_entity.type
_entity.pdbx_description
1 polymer ?
#
loop_
_entity_poly.entity_id
_entity_poly.type
_entity_poly.pdbx_seq_one_letter_code
_entity_poly.pdbx_strand_id
1 'polypeptide(L)' 'MYAGDRLTVTSTIENIKSIAGNDILDIRGEVHDAAGEHVVTAWTKLVARAADTAAEGA' A
#
# COMPACT_ATOMS: atom_id res chain seq x y z
N MET A 1 3.41 18.67 -7.16
CA MET A 1 2.23 18.77 -6.27
C MET A 1 2.40 19.99 -5.39
N TYR A 2 1.35 20.76 -5.26
CA TYR A 2 1.26 21.95 -4.42
C TYR A 2 0.05 21.85 -3.50
N ALA A 3 0.01 22.71 -2.49
CA ALA A 3 -1.14 22.82 -1.63
C ALA A 3 -2.37 23.23 -2.45
N GLY A 4 -3.48 22.51 -2.27
CA GLY A 4 -4.73 22.76 -2.99
C GLY A 4 -4.92 21.94 -4.28
N ASP A 5 -3.91 21.18 -4.71
CA ASP A 5 -4.04 20.32 -5.89
C ASP A 5 -5.13 19.25 -5.70
N ARG A 6 -5.96 19.06 -6.72
CA ARG A 6 -6.87 17.92 -6.82
C ARG A 6 -6.12 16.77 -7.48
N LEU A 7 -5.89 15.71 -6.72
CA LEU A 7 -5.17 14.52 -7.19
C LEU A 7 -6.08 13.29 -7.09
N THR A 8 -5.92 12.37 -8.04
CA THR A 8 -6.53 11.03 -8.01
C THR A 8 -5.41 10.00 -7.96
N VAL A 9 -5.60 8.93 -7.20
CA VAL A 9 -4.65 7.82 -7.15
C VAL A 9 -5.32 6.52 -7.57
N THR A 10 -4.68 5.81 -8.49
CA THR A 10 -5.00 4.40 -8.81
C THR A 10 -3.96 3.53 -8.12
N SER A 11 -4.41 2.66 -7.20
CA SER A 11 -3.53 1.71 -6.51
C SER A 11 -3.67 0.33 -7.12
N THR A 12 -2.53 -0.26 -7.47
CA THR A 12 -2.43 -1.64 -7.95
C THR A 12 -1.68 -2.46 -6.92
N ILE A 13 -2.26 -3.58 -6.49
CA ILE A 13 -1.52 -4.59 -5.72
C ILE A 13 -0.68 -5.36 -6.71
N GLU A 14 0.64 -5.23 -6.60
CA GLU A 14 1.58 -5.88 -7.53
C GLU A 14 1.99 -7.27 -7.06
N ASN A 15 2.05 -7.47 -5.73
CA ASN A 15 2.40 -8.76 -5.16
C ASN A 15 1.70 -8.98 -3.82
N ILE A 16 1.31 -10.23 -3.58
CA ILE A 16 0.81 -10.72 -2.31
C ILE A 16 1.58 -11.98 -1.98
N LYS A 17 2.22 -12.02 -0.81
CA LYS A 17 2.92 -13.22 -0.35
C LYS A 17 2.93 -13.34 1.15
N SER A 18 2.94 -14.57 1.64
CA SER A 18 3.08 -14.89 3.06
C SER A 18 4.48 -15.46 3.33
N ILE A 19 5.22 -14.89 4.29
CA ILE A 19 6.57 -15.32 4.65
C ILE A 19 6.70 -15.34 6.17
N ALA A 20 7.07 -16.50 6.73
CA ALA A 20 7.28 -16.70 8.16
C ALA A 20 6.08 -16.23 9.02
N GLY A 21 4.86 -16.55 8.55
CA GLY A 21 3.61 -16.19 9.22
C GLY A 21 3.12 -14.76 9.00
N ASN A 22 3.92 -13.90 8.36
CA ASN A 22 3.52 -12.54 8.01
C ASN A 22 2.95 -12.50 6.60
N ASP A 23 1.90 -11.71 6.39
CA ASP A 23 1.42 -11.36 5.05
C ASP A 23 2.05 -10.05 4.58
N ILE A 24 2.53 -10.03 3.35
CA ILE A 24 3.19 -8.89 2.73
C ILE A 24 2.42 -8.52 1.46
N LEU A 25 2.07 -7.23 1.35
CA LEU A 25 1.52 -6.65 0.13
C LEU A 25 2.48 -5.60 -0.42
N ASP A 26 2.79 -5.70 -1.70
CA ASP A 26 3.47 -4.67 -2.48
C ASP A 26 2.45 -3.92 -3.33
N ILE A 27 2.40 -2.59 -3.18
CA ILE A 27 1.39 -1.73 -3.79
C ILE A 27 2.09 -0.60 -4.56
N ARG A 28 1.67 -0.41 -5.81
CA ARG A 28 2.04 0.72 -6.66
C ARG A 28 0.87 1.69 -6.78
N GLY A 29 1.05 2.92 -6.34
CA GLY A 29 0.06 3.99 -6.45
C GLY A 29 0.45 4.98 -7.55
N GLU A 30 -0.33 5.06 -8.62
CA GLU A 30 -0.13 6.03 -9.71
C GLU A 30 -0.99 7.26 -9.45
N VAL A 31 -0.34 8.38 -9.15
CA VAL A 31 -1.01 9.66 -8.85
C VAL A 31 -1.09 10.51 -10.09
N HIS A 32 -2.29 10.99 -10.40
CA HIS A 32 -2.56 11.88 -11.52
C HIS A 32 -3.20 13.18 -11.04
N ASP A 33 -2.98 14.26 -11.78
CA ASP A 33 -3.64 15.54 -11.54
C ASP A 33 -5.07 15.60 -12.12
N ALA A 34 -5.70 16.77 -12.04
CA ALA A 34 -7.06 16.97 -12.54
C ALA A 34 -7.18 16.88 -14.08
N ALA A 35 -6.07 17.05 -14.82
CA ALA A 35 -6.02 16.83 -16.26
C ALA A 35 -5.74 15.36 -16.62
N GLY A 36 -5.44 14.52 -15.63
CA GLY A 36 -5.07 13.12 -15.81
C GLY A 36 -3.58 12.92 -16.09
N GLU A 37 -2.74 13.96 -15.98
CA GLU A 37 -1.30 13.85 -16.19
C GLU A 37 -0.64 13.15 -15.00
N HIS A 38 0.35 12.30 -15.27
CA HIS A 38 1.05 11.58 -14.21
C HIS A 38 1.95 12.52 -13.41
N VAL A 39 1.80 12.50 -12.09
CA VAL A 39 2.58 13.36 -11.18
C VAL A 39 3.68 12.56 -10.50
N VAL A 40 3.33 11.40 -9.93
CA VAL A 40 4.26 10.56 -9.17
C VAL A 40 3.73 9.13 -9.04
N THR A 41 4.66 8.18 -8.93
CA THR A 41 4.37 6.80 -8.53
C THR A 41 4.84 6.58 -7.08
N ALA A 42 3.92 6.17 -6.21
CA ALA A 42 4.19 5.79 -4.83
C ALA A 42 4.35 4.27 -4.71
N TRP A 43 5.40 3.84 -4.00
CA TRP A 43 5.68 2.43 -3.73
C TRP A 43 5.48 2.16 -2.24
N THR A 44 4.53 1.29 -1.92
CA THR A 44 4.17 0.97 -0.53
C THR A 44 4.30 -0.53 -0.29
N LYS A 45 4.93 -0.90 0.84
CA LYS A 45 4.94 -2.28 1.34
C LYS A 45 4.20 -2.32 2.66
N LEU A 46 3.13 -3.10 2.73
CA LEU A 46 2.41 -3.38 3.97
C LEU A 46 2.80 -4.76 4.48
N VAL A 47 2.99 -4.89 5.79
CA VAL A 47 3.31 -6.16 6.44
C VAL A 47 2.31 -6.36 7.57
N ALA A 48 1.37 -7.29 7.38
CA ALA A 48 0.55 -7.80 8.48
C ALA A 48 1.40 -8.84 9.22
N ARG A 49 1.77 -8.50 10.46
CA ARG A 49 2.59 -9.39 11.28
C ARG A 49 1.72 -10.51 11.84
N ALA A 50 2.29 -11.72 11.89
CA ALA A 50 1.69 -12.83 12.61
C ALA A 50 1.31 -12.36 14.03
N ALA A 51 0.12 -12.74 14.49
CA ALA A 51 -0.23 -12.53 15.89
C ALA A 51 0.69 -13.37 16.77
N ASP A 52 1.22 -12.79 17.85
CA ASP A 52 1.81 -13.58 18.92
C ASP A 52 0.69 -14.43 19.53
N THR A 53 0.70 -15.74 19.28
CA THR A 53 -0.28 -16.71 19.78
C THR A 53 -0.24 -16.90 21.31
N ALA A 54 0.33 -15.95 22.07
CA ALA A 54 0.44 -16.00 23.52
C ALA A 54 -0.80 -15.50 24.28
N ALA A 55 -1.87 -15.07 23.58
CA ALA A 55 -3.03 -14.43 24.19
C ALA A 55 -4.37 -15.21 24.08
N GLU A 56 -4.35 -16.51 23.77
CA GLU A 56 -5.53 -17.36 23.90
C GLU A 56 -5.19 -18.62 24.71
N GLY A 57 -5.46 -18.58 26.02
CA GLY A 57 -5.31 -19.74 26.90
C GLY A 57 -5.09 -19.48 28.40
N ALA A 58 -5.60 -18.38 28.97
CA ALA A 58 -5.62 -18.14 30.42
C ALA A 58 -7.06 -18.13 30.96
#